data_AF-A0A257ZB32-F1
#
_entry.id   AF-A0A257ZB32-F1
#
_cell.length_a   1.000
_cell.length_b   1.000
_cell.length_c   1.000
_cell.angle_alpha   90.00
_cell.angle_beta   90.00
_cell.angle_gamma   90.00
#
_symmetry.space_group_name_H-M   'P 1'
#
loop_
_entity.id
_entity.type
_entity.pdbx_description
1 polymer ?
#
loop_
_entity_poly.entity_id
_entity_poly.type
_entity_poly.pdbx_seq_one_letter_code
_entity_poly.pdbx_strand_id
1 'polypeptide(L)'
;VSSYEKFVMDADQLGTLHHLAQGVMMDTNGQAMEALREVGPGGHFLGCEHTQANFKSAFWRSDLFDYKPFETWAEEGARDTETLAAERVKKQLADYQPPPLDEATREALEAYVATRKAGMPDAFV
;
A
#
# COMPACT_ATOMS: atom_id res chain seq x y z
N VAL A 1 15.98 10.29 -12.55
CA VAL A 1 16.25 10.38 -11.10
C VAL A 1 15.29 9.41 -10.41
N SER A 2 15.76 8.64 -9.43
CA SER A 2 14.93 7.71 -8.64
C SER A 2 14.92 8.18 -7.18
N SER A 3 13.76 8.14 -6.52
CA SER A 3 13.59 8.41 -5.08
C SER A 3 12.82 7.25 -4.46
N TYR A 4 13.28 6.78 -3.29
CA TYR A 4 12.66 5.67 -2.58
C TYR A 4 11.34 6.10 -1.93
N GLU A 5 11.31 7.31 -1.38
CA GLU A 5 10.14 7.94 -0.79
C GLU A 5 9.03 8.08 -1.84
N LYS A 6 9.38 8.63 -3.01
CA LYS A 6 8.45 8.76 -4.13
C LYS A 6 7.95 7.41 -4.63
N PHE A 7 8.81 6.38 -4.67
CA PHE A 7 8.39 5.03 -5.04
C PHE A 7 7.34 4.47 -4.08
N VAL A 8 7.54 4.62 -2.76
CA VAL A 8 6.57 4.20 -1.75
C VAL A 8 5.27 4.99 -1.85
N MET A 9 5.36 6.30 -2.07
CA MET A 9 4.19 7.15 -2.31
C MET A 9 3.39 6.68 -3.53
N ASP A 10 4.07 6.41 -4.65
CA ASP A 10 3.43 5.95 -5.88
C ASP A 10 2.78 4.58 -5.71
N ALA A 11 3.45 3.66 -5.00
CA ALA A 11 2.88 2.35 -4.69
C ALA A 11 1.60 2.44 -3.85
N ASP A 12 1.55 3.35 -2.87
CA ASP A 12 0.35 3.61 -2.07
C ASP A 12 -0.77 4.19 -2.95
N GLN A 13 -0.47 5.17 -3.81
CA GLN A 13 -1.45 5.74 -4.75
C GLN A 13 -2.01 4.70 -5.74
N LEU A 14 -1.18 3.78 -6.22
CA LEU A 14 -1.64 2.66 -7.06
C LEU A 14 -2.65 1.78 -6.30
N GLY A 15 -2.53 1.65 -4.99
CA GLY A 15 -3.52 0.96 -4.15
C GLY A 15 -4.93 1.57 -4.28
N THR A 16 -5.04 2.90 -4.24
CA THR A 16 -6.31 3.60 -4.47
C THR A 16 -6.84 3.35 -5.88
N LEU A 17 -5.98 3.44 -6.89
CA LEU A 17 -6.36 3.23 -8.29
C LEU A 17 -6.83 1.79 -8.55
N HIS A 18 -6.21 0.81 -7.91
CA HIS A 18 -6.65 -0.59 -7.95
C HIS A 18 -8.04 -0.76 -7.31
N HIS A 19 -8.30 -0.10 -6.18
CA HIS A 19 -9.62 -0.14 -5.55
C HIS A 19 -10.68 0.55 -6.41
N LEU A 20 -10.38 1.71 -6.98
CA LEU A 20 -11.27 2.40 -7.91
C LEU A 20 -11.62 1.52 -9.12
N ALA A 21 -10.64 0.77 -9.65
CA ALA A 21 -10.84 -0.14 -10.76
C ALA A 21 -11.78 -1.32 -10.47
N GLN A 22 -12.09 -1.60 -9.19
CA GLN A 22 -13.10 -2.60 -8.81
C GLN A 22 -14.53 -2.17 -9.16
N GLY A 23 -14.75 -0.87 -9.43
CA GLY A 23 -16.06 -0.33 -9.78
C GLY A 23 -17.02 -0.24 -8.60
N VAL A 24 -18.30 -0.03 -8.90
CA VAL A 24 -19.36 0.10 -7.89
C VAL A 24 -20.04 -1.26 -7.69
N MET A 25 -20.08 -1.74 -6.46
CA MET A 25 -20.84 -2.95 -6.13
C MET A 25 -22.34 -2.68 -6.19
N MET A 26 -23.04 -3.38 -7.08
CA MET A 26 -24.48 -3.20 -7.34
C MET A 26 -25.35 -4.36 -6.82
N ASP A 27 -24.76 -5.28 -6.06
CA ASP A 27 -25.49 -6.38 -5.43
C ASP A 27 -26.39 -5.90 -4.28
N THR A 28 -27.18 -6.81 -3.70
CA THR A 28 -28.12 -6.47 -2.62
C THR A 28 -27.42 -5.82 -1.42
N ASN A 29 -26.23 -6.29 -1.07
CA ASN A 29 -25.43 -5.69 0.01
C ASN A 29 -24.96 -4.28 -0.37
N GLY A 30 -24.44 -4.07 -1.59
CA GLY A 30 -24.02 -2.77 -2.10
C GLY A 30 -25.15 -1.74 -2.17
N GLN A 31 -26.40 -2.19 -2.38
CA GLN A 31 -27.58 -1.30 -2.36
C GLN A 31 -27.92 -0.78 -0.95
N ALA A 32 -27.49 -1.48 0.12
CA ALA A 32 -27.64 -1.05 1.52
C ALA A 32 -29.08 -0.68 1.98
N MET A 33 -30.10 -1.25 1.34
CA MET A 33 -31.52 -0.87 1.60
C MET A 33 -31.99 -1.22 3.02
N GLU A 34 -31.39 -2.21 3.67
CA GLU A 34 -31.68 -2.55 5.07
C GLU A 34 -31.12 -1.49 6.02
N ALA A 35 -29.88 -1.05 5.80
CA ALA A 35 -29.26 0.01 6.58
C ALA A 35 -30.07 1.31 6.52
N LEU A 36 -30.59 1.68 5.34
CA LEU A 36 -31.44 2.86 5.17
C LEU A 36 -32.72 2.79 6.02
N ARG A 37 -33.34 1.59 6.11
CA ARG A 37 -34.55 1.38 6.93
C ARG A 37 -34.25 1.32 8.42
N GLU A 38 -33.12 0.73 8.80
CA GLU A 38 -32.64 0.64 10.18
C GLU A 38 -32.36 2.04 10.76
N VAL A 39 -31.61 2.87 10.04
CA VAL A 39 -31.13 4.16 10.54
C VAL A 39 -32.21 5.24 10.48
N GLY A 40 -32.96 5.31 9.37
CA GLY A 40 -34.03 6.30 9.18
C GLY A 40 -33.56 7.78 9.14
N PRO A 41 -34.51 8.73 9.02
CA PRO A 41 -34.20 10.15 8.91
C PRO A 41 -33.54 10.71 10.18
N GLY A 42 -32.46 11.49 10.00
CA GLY A 42 -31.76 12.16 11.11
C GLY A 42 -30.79 11.26 11.90
N GLY A 43 -30.68 9.98 11.55
CA GLY A 43 -29.70 9.06 12.14
C GLY A 43 -28.31 9.12 11.49
N HIS A 44 -27.41 8.24 11.93
CA HIS A 44 -26.08 8.04 11.35
C HIS A 44 -25.75 6.55 11.18
N PHE A 45 -24.87 6.21 10.23
CA PHE A 45 -24.59 4.82 9.86
C PHE A 45 -23.41 4.18 10.62
N LEU A 46 -22.67 4.93 11.42
CA LEU A 46 -21.44 4.43 12.07
C LEU A 46 -21.64 3.16 12.92
N GLY A 47 -22.81 3.00 13.52
CA GLY A 47 -23.13 1.87 14.40
C GLY A 47 -24.05 0.82 13.79
N CYS A 48 -24.54 1.00 12.57
CA CYS A 48 -25.52 0.08 11.99
C CYS A 48 -24.88 -1.26 11.58
N GLU A 49 -25.71 -2.29 11.48
CA GLU A 49 -25.24 -3.65 11.19
C GLU A 49 -24.46 -3.72 9.87
N HIS A 50 -24.97 -3.04 8.84
CA HIS A 50 -24.32 -2.98 7.53
C HIS A 50 -22.91 -2.38 7.59
N THR A 51 -22.70 -1.29 8.33
CA THR A 51 -21.38 -0.69 8.49
C THR A 51 -20.44 -1.65 9.23
N GLN A 52 -20.90 -2.27 10.32
CA GLN A 52 -20.11 -3.23 11.10
C GLN A 52 -19.68 -4.44 10.25
N ALA A 53 -20.56 -4.92 9.36
CA ALA A 53 -20.26 -6.02 8.46
C ALA A 53 -19.24 -5.66 7.36
N ASN A 54 -19.24 -4.41 6.88
CA ASN A 54 -18.54 -4.03 5.65
C ASN A 54 -17.30 -3.12 5.85
N PHE A 55 -17.19 -2.34 6.92
CA PHE A 55 -16.21 -1.23 7.03
C PHE A 55 -14.72 -1.63 6.91
N LYS A 56 -14.40 -2.91 7.14
CA LYS A 56 -13.03 -3.44 7.04
C LYS A 56 -12.60 -3.69 5.60
N SER A 57 -13.53 -4.00 4.71
CA SER A 57 -13.26 -4.35 3.31
C SER A 57 -13.82 -3.35 2.31
N ALA A 58 -14.77 -2.50 2.71
CA ALA A 58 -15.44 -1.55 1.82
C ALA A 58 -14.53 -0.42 1.32
N PHE A 59 -13.46 -0.11 2.04
CA PHE A 59 -12.57 1.01 1.73
C PHE A 59 -11.12 0.55 1.60
N TRP A 60 -10.45 1.03 0.56
CA TRP A 60 -8.99 1.06 0.58
C TRP A 60 -8.49 2.02 1.65
N ARG A 61 -7.47 1.60 2.40
CA ARG A 61 -6.82 2.40 3.44
C ARG A 61 -5.36 2.58 3.07
N SER A 62 -4.93 3.84 2.99
CA SER A 62 -3.53 4.17 2.83
C SER A 62 -2.75 3.72 4.05
N ASP A 63 -1.58 3.14 3.83
CA ASP A 63 -0.61 2.86 4.88
C ASP A 63 0.41 4.01 5.03
N LEU A 64 0.16 5.15 4.39
CA LEU A 64 1.11 6.25 4.29
C LEU A 64 0.52 7.60 4.76
N PHE A 65 -0.74 7.87 4.45
CA PHE A 65 -1.36 9.15 4.79
C PHE A 65 -1.72 9.26 6.28
N ASP A 66 -1.49 10.45 6.84
CA ASP A 66 -1.88 10.79 8.20
C ASP A 66 -3.25 11.49 8.19
N TYR A 67 -4.25 10.86 8.77
CA TYR A 67 -5.62 11.37 8.88
C TYR A 67 -5.95 11.92 10.27
N LYS A 68 -4.94 12.10 11.14
CA LYS A 68 -5.16 12.65 12.48
C LYS A 68 -5.67 14.10 12.42
N PRO A 69 -6.43 14.54 13.44
CA PRO A 69 -6.76 15.96 13.61
C PRO A 69 -5.50 16.82 13.61
N PHE A 70 -5.66 18.08 13.19
CA PHE A 70 -4.55 19.02 13.05
C PHE A 70 -3.72 19.15 14.33
N GLU A 71 -4.39 19.25 15.48
CA GLU A 71 -3.75 19.43 16.78
C GLU A 71 -2.81 18.26 17.09
N THR A 72 -3.28 17.02 16.89
CA THR A 72 -2.47 15.81 17.09
C THR A 72 -1.32 15.73 16.10
N TRP A 73 -1.55 16.02 14.82
CA TRP A 73 -0.48 16.05 13.81
C TRP A 73 0.60 17.07 14.15
N ALA A 74 0.21 18.26 14.63
CA ALA A 74 1.13 19.32 15.01
C ALA A 74 1.95 18.94 16.26
N GLU A 75 1.29 18.36 17.28
CA GLU A 75 1.95 17.86 18.50
C GLU A 75 2.94 16.72 18.21
N GLU A 76 2.65 15.87 17.22
CA GLU A 76 3.52 14.79 16.75
C GLU A 76 4.66 15.26 15.82
N GLY A 77 4.85 16.58 15.68
CA GLY A 77 5.99 17.16 14.94
C GLY A 77 5.69 17.49 13.47
N ALA A 78 4.41 17.58 13.09
CA ALA A 78 3.99 18.12 11.80
C ALA A 78 4.63 17.45 10.57
N ARG A 79 4.79 16.11 10.63
CA ARG A 79 5.47 15.34 9.59
C ARG A 79 4.72 15.44 8.26
N ASP A 80 5.46 15.67 7.19
CA ASP A 80 4.93 15.60 5.82
C ASP A 80 4.92 14.16 5.29
N THR A 81 4.28 13.96 4.14
CA THR A 81 4.15 12.62 3.52
C THR A 81 5.50 12.04 3.10
N GLU A 82 6.47 12.86 2.72
CA GLU A 82 7.81 12.40 2.36
C GLU A 82 8.53 11.81 3.59
N THR A 83 8.42 12.48 4.74
CA THR A 83 8.95 11.98 6.02
C THR A 83 8.34 10.63 6.40
N LEU A 84 7.02 10.49 6.26
CA LEU A 84 6.32 9.21 6.51
C LEU A 84 6.76 8.12 5.52
N ALA A 85 6.97 8.49 4.25
CA ALA A 85 7.46 7.58 3.23
C ALA A 85 8.88 7.08 3.54
N ALA A 86 9.77 7.97 4.00
CA ALA A 86 11.13 7.61 4.40
C ALA A 86 11.14 6.61 5.58
N GLU A 87 10.26 6.77 6.58
CA GLU A 87 10.08 5.79 7.65
C GLU A 87 9.61 4.44 7.11
N ARG A 88 8.65 4.45 6.17
CA ARG A 88 8.13 3.23 5.55
C ARG A 88 9.16 2.51 4.68
N VAL A 89 10.00 3.24 3.94
CA VAL A 89 11.13 2.67 3.18
C VAL A 89 12.05 1.90 4.12
N LYS A 90 12.47 2.51 5.23
CA LYS A 90 13.36 1.87 6.22
C LYS A 90 12.73 0.60 6.76
N LYS A 91 11.44 0.65 7.12
CA LYS A 91 10.71 -0.52 7.63
C LYS A 91 10.62 -1.64 6.59
N GLN A 92 10.21 -1.32 5.37
CA GLN A 92 10.05 -2.33 4.31
C GLN A 92 11.37 -3.03 3.98
N LEU A 93 12.49 -2.30 3.93
CA LEU A 93 13.80 -2.88 3.70
C LEU A 93 14.29 -3.74 4.87
N ALA A 94 14.02 -3.31 6.11
CA ALA A 94 14.37 -4.08 7.30
C ALA A 94 13.56 -5.37 7.44
N ASP A 95 12.29 -5.34 7.05
CA ASP A 95 11.36 -6.47 7.17
C ASP A 95 11.43 -7.43 5.95
N TYR A 96 12.08 -7.03 4.86
CA TYR A 96 12.11 -7.81 3.62
C TYR A 96 12.86 -9.13 3.78
N GLN A 97 12.18 -10.22 3.44
CA GLN A 97 12.77 -11.53 3.28
C GLN A 97 12.71 -11.92 1.80
N PRO A 98 13.86 -12.22 1.15
CA PRO A 98 13.84 -12.64 -0.25
C PRO A 98 13.06 -13.95 -0.40
N PRO A 99 12.24 -14.09 -1.46
CA PRO A 99 11.56 -15.34 -1.72
C PRO A 99 12.58 -16.46 -1.96
N PRO A 100 12.27 -17.71 -1.57
CA PRO A 100 13.19 -18.82 -1.77
C PRO A 100 13.47 -19.01 -3.25
N LEU A 101 14.75 -19.21 -3.57
CA LEU A 101 15.23 -19.55 -4.90
C LEU A 101 16.00 -20.87 -4.79
N ASP A 102 15.70 -21.80 -5.68
CA ASP A 102 16.43 -23.07 -5.79
C ASP A 102 17.93 -22.83 -5.96
N GLU A 103 18.73 -23.57 -5.19
CA GLU A 103 20.17 -23.30 -5.10
C GLU A 103 20.89 -23.63 -6.40
N ALA A 104 20.53 -24.72 -7.07
CA ALA A 104 21.13 -25.06 -8.37
C ALA A 104 20.82 -23.98 -9.42
N THR A 105 19.62 -23.39 -9.36
CA THR A 105 19.24 -22.25 -10.21
C THR A 105 20.06 -21.01 -9.88
N ARG A 106 20.26 -20.70 -8.59
CA ARG A 106 21.11 -19.57 -8.15
C ARG A 106 22.54 -19.73 -8.66
N GLU A 107 23.15 -20.89 -8.42
CA GLU A 107 24.51 -21.20 -8.86
C GLU A 107 24.66 -21.10 -10.39
N ALA A 108 23.69 -21.61 -11.14
CA ALA A 108 23.69 -21.53 -12.60
C ALA A 108 23.62 -20.07 -13.11
N LEU A 109 22.81 -19.22 -12.47
CA LEU A 109 22.72 -17.80 -12.80
C LEU A 109 24.03 -17.07 -12.49
N GLU A 110 24.64 -17.35 -11.34
CA GLU A 110 25.92 -16.76 -10.94
C GLU A 110 27.06 -17.16 -11.87
N ALA A 111 27.15 -18.45 -12.23
CA ALA A 111 28.14 -18.97 -13.17
C ALA A 111 28.00 -18.35 -14.57
N TYR A 112 26.77 -18.19 -15.05
CA TYR A 112 26.50 -17.52 -16.33
C TYR A 112 26.95 -16.05 -16.29
N VAL A 113 26.58 -15.29 -15.25
CA VAL A 113 26.98 -13.88 -15.11
C VAL A 113 28.50 -13.74 -15.04
N ALA A 114 29.18 -14.59 -14.27
CA ALA A 114 30.64 -14.57 -14.16
C ALA A 114 31.33 -14.84 -15.51
N THR A 115 30.87 -15.84 -16.25
CA THR A 115 31.39 -16.17 -17.59
C THR A 115 31.22 -14.99 -18.55
N ARG A 116 30.05 -14.32 -18.53
CA ARG A 116 29.78 -13.16 -19.38
C ARG A 116 30.65 -11.96 -19.05
N LYS A 117 30.86 -11.67 -17.75
CA LYS A 117 31.74 -10.57 -17.30
C LYS A 117 33.20 -10.83 -17.65
N ALA A 118 33.70 -12.05 -17.49
CA ALA A 118 35.09 -12.38 -17.85
C ALA A 118 35.38 -12.23 -19.35
N GLY A 119 34.36 -12.43 -20.20
CA GLY A 119 34.48 -12.31 -21.66
C GLY A 119 34.38 -10.88 -22.21
N MET A 120 34.20 -9.86 -21.36
CA MET A 120 33.99 -8.48 -21.78
C MET A 120 34.76 -7.52 -20.85
N PRO A 121 35.62 -6.62 -21.37
CA PRO A 121 36.21 -5.58 -20.52
C PRO A 121 35.14 -4.63 -20.00
N ASP A 122 35.32 -4.11 -18.77
CA ASP A 122 34.42 -3.12 -18.21
C ASP A 122 34.38 -1.87 -19.09
N ALA A 123 33.18 -1.43 -19.44
CA ALA A 123 32.99 -0.31 -20.35
C ALA A 123 33.37 1.04 -19.73
N PHE A 124 33.38 1.13 -18.38
CA PHE A 124 33.72 2.33 -17.63
C PHE A 124 34.44 1.91 -16.33
N VAL A 125 35.58 2.55 -16.04
CA VAL A 125 36.35 2.43 -14.78
C VAL A 125 36.03 3.60 -13.89
#